data_AF-A0A0Q4DL70-F1
#
_entry.id   AF-A0A0Q4DL70-F1
#
_cell.length_a   1.000
_cell.length_b   1.000
_cell.length_c   1.000
_cell.angle_alpha   90.00
_cell.angle_beta   90.00
_cell.angle_gamma   90.00
#
_symmetry.space_group_name_H-M   'P 1'
#
loop_
_entity.id
_entity.type
_entity.pdbx_description
1 polymer ?
#
loop_
_entity_poly.entity_id
_entity_poly.type
_entity_poly.pdbx_seq_one_letter_code
_entity_poly.pdbx_strand_id
1 'polypeptide(L)'
;MLAEAGFDPDMHIIDGAVATTVNARGFTYRFKAVRVVHDLPALHATASRRRNAPYKVQPVTGLGEVVVYADAQWGKTASGGGSPETIERSARVRGHIVQRLRRKAPAEIALVDLGDGIESFNNVASQAFTNDLSLPQQIDAYATDVFLWVEALARIAPVTVTVVPSNHSAWREGKQTLGRPEDDFGIMVHRLVERQARAARLDATWVYPQPFDETVTVTVVGHIIGAAHGHQAAPQGLVKWWTGQTFGRQAIADAEVLLTGHYHHLALQAVGERRWWVQAPTLDGGSDWYRAKSGLDTPPGVLTFSVRRDTGFDVGSLDLHN
;
A
#
# COMPACT_ATOMS: atom_id res chain seq x y z
N MET A 1 16.00 35.90 -19.17
CA MET A 1 16.69 35.01 -18.21
C MET A 1 16.77 33.55 -18.65
N LEU A 2 15.66 32.81 -18.76
CA LEU A 2 15.70 31.39 -19.22
C LEU A 2 16.19 31.27 -20.67
N ALA A 3 15.57 32.00 -21.60
CA ALA A 3 15.97 32.03 -23.01
C ALA A 3 17.42 32.51 -23.20
N GLU A 4 17.83 33.53 -22.45
CA GLU A 4 19.21 34.07 -22.46
C GLU A 4 20.25 33.06 -21.97
N ALA A 5 19.85 32.13 -21.10
CA ALA A 5 20.70 31.05 -20.61
C ALA A 5 20.60 29.76 -21.46
N GLY A 6 19.92 29.81 -22.61
CA GLY A 6 19.77 28.68 -23.53
C GLY A 6 18.69 27.68 -23.15
N PHE A 7 17.78 28.03 -22.24
CA PHE A 7 16.62 27.20 -21.88
C PHE A 7 15.37 27.65 -22.64
N ASP A 8 14.61 26.68 -23.15
CA ASP A 8 13.29 26.89 -23.74
C ASP A 8 12.30 27.33 -22.64
N PRO A 9 11.77 28.57 -22.66
CA PRO A 9 10.86 29.09 -21.64
C PRO A 9 9.51 28.37 -21.56
N ASP A 10 9.07 27.71 -22.64
CA ASP A 10 7.81 26.96 -22.66
C ASP A 10 7.99 25.57 -22.02
N MET A 11 9.23 25.09 -21.99
CA MET A 11 9.60 23.78 -21.45
C MET A 11 10.37 23.86 -20.15
N HIS A 12 10.68 25.04 -19.60
CA HIS A 12 11.46 25.20 -18.38
C HIS A 12 10.94 26.30 -17.48
N ILE A 13 10.97 26.07 -16.17
CA ILE A 13 10.73 27.09 -15.14
C ILE A 13 11.97 27.28 -14.27
N ILE A 14 12.03 28.41 -13.59
CA ILE A 14 13.01 28.66 -12.54
C ILE A 14 12.49 28.04 -11.24
N ASP A 15 13.21 27.04 -10.73
CA ASP A 15 12.93 26.39 -9.46
C ASP A 15 13.69 27.10 -8.32
N GLY A 16 12.95 27.78 -7.45
CA GLY A 16 13.47 28.48 -6.28
C GLY A 16 13.96 29.92 -6.57
N ALA A 17 14.79 30.44 -5.66
CA ALA A 17 15.23 31.83 -5.69
C ALA A 17 16.28 32.08 -6.79
N VAL A 18 16.19 33.25 -7.43
CA VAL A 18 17.19 33.74 -8.37
C VAL A 18 18.25 34.54 -7.62
N ALA A 19 19.49 34.07 -7.61
CA ALA A 19 20.60 34.84 -7.09
C ALA A 19 21.06 35.86 -8.14
N THR A 20 21.15 37.13 -7.75
CA THR A 20 21.57 38.23 -8.62
C THR A 20 22.87 38.83 -8.10
N THR A 21 23.85 39.02 -8.98
CA THR A 21 25.11 39.71 -8.68
C THR A 21 25.27 40.89 -9.61
N VAL A 22 25.55 42.07 -9.04
CA VAL A 22 25.82 43.30 -9.79
C VAL A 22 27.33 43.49 -9.86
N ASN A 23 27.87 43.72 -11.06
CA ASN A 23 29.28 44.04 -11.27
C ASN A 23 29.42 45.17 -12.30
N ALA A 24 30.65 45.65 -12.51
CA ALA A 24 30.96 46.76 -13.41
C ALA A 24 30.57 46.51 -14.89
N ARG A 25 30.24 45.26 -15.26
CA ARG A 25 29.81 44.85 -16.60
C ARG A 25 28.30 44.54 -16.68
N GLY A 26 27.55 44.68 -15.58
CA GLY A 26 26.10 44.49 -15.54
C GLY A 26 25.64 43.49 -14.46
N PHE A 27 24.51 42.82 -14.73
CA PHE A 27 23.89 41.86 -13.83
C PHE A 27 24.24 40.42 -14.26
N THR A 28 24.54 39.56 -13.30
CA THR A 28 24.64 38.11 -13.50
C THR A 28 23.57 37.43 -12.67
N TYR A 29 22.82 36.53 -13.29
CA TYR A 29 21.78 35.74 -12.64
C TYR A 29 22.23 34.28 -12.51
N ARG A 30 22.01 33.70 -11.34
CA ARG A 30 22.17 32.26 -11.11
C ARG A 30 20.86 31.71 -10.59
N PHE A 31 20.34 30.71 -11.27
CA PHE A 31 19.08 30.06 -10.97
C PHE A 31 19.15 28.58 -11.35
N LYS A 32 18.22 27.78 -10.83
CA LYS A 32 18.04 26.39 -11.23
C LYS A 32 16.90 26.33 -12.25
N ALA A 33 17.20 26.01 -13.50
CA ALA A 33 16.16 25.70 -14.48
C ALA A 33 15.75 24.23 -14.32
N VAL A 34 14.45 23.97 -14.27
CA VAL A 34 13.89 22.62 -14.32
C VAL A 34 12.95 22.51 -15.51
N ARG A 35 12.98 21.37 -16.20
CA ARG A 35 12.08 21.13 -17.33
C ARG A 35 10.66 20.96 -16.81
N VAL A 36 9.73 21.74 -17.34
CA VAL A 36 8.29 21.51 -17.19
C VAL A 36 7.99 20.20 -17.89
N VAL A 37 7.68 19.18 -17.10
CA VAL A 37 6.90 18.07 -17.60
C VAL A 37 5.46 18.48 -17.33
N HIS A 38 4.60 18.46 -18.35
CA HIS A 38 3.16 18.77 -18.22
C HIS A 38 2.54 18.05 -17.02
N ASP A 39 1.39 18.52 -16.53
CA ASP A 39 0.62 17.92 -15.43
C ASP A 39 0.47 16.40 -15.62
N LEU A 40 1.44 15.65 -15.10
CA LEU A 40 1.50 14.21 -15.23
C LEU A 40 0.51 13.65 -14.22
N PRO A 41 -0.14 12.51 -14.54
CA PRO A 41 -0.82 11.72 -13.51
C PRO A 41 0.08 11.58 -12.27
N ALA A 42 -0.52 11.64 -11.08
CA ALA A 42 0.21 11.85 -9.83
C ALA A 42 1.29 10.78 -9.62
N LEU A 43 1.03 9.54 -10.04
CA LEU A 43 2.02 8.46 -9.99
C LEU A 43 3.27 8.80 -10.81
N HIS A 44 3.11 9.29 -12.04
CA HIS A 44 4.23 9.64 -12.92
C HIS A 44 5.01 10.84 -12.39
N ALA A 45 4.31 11.88 -11.92
CA ALA A 45 4.94 13.01 -11.25
C ALA A 45 5.79 12.53 -10.06
N THR A 46 5.22 11.65 -9.24
CA THR A 46 5.86 11.10 -8.05
C THR A 46 7.06 10.20 -8.38
N ALA A 47 6.95 9.33 -9.40
CA ALA A 47 8.03 8.43 -9.80
C ALA A 47 9.19 9.15 -10.49
N SER A 48 8.93 10.28 -11.15
CA SER A 48 9.94 11.07 -11.87
C SER A 48 10.84 11.92 -10.96
N ARG A 49 10.45 12.16 -9.71
CA ARG A 49 11.20 13.05 -8.81
C ARG A 49 12.57 12.50 -8.43
N ARG A 50 13.47 13.39 -8.01
CA ARG A 50 14.75 12.97 -7.41
C ARG A 50 14.50 12.22 -6.11
N ARG A 51 15.20 11.10 -5.93
CA ARG A 51 14.98 10.18 -4.81
C ARG A 51 16.08 10.28 -3.77
N ASN A 52 15.69 10.05 -2.53
CA ASN A 52 16.60 10.01 -1.40
C ASN A 52 17.40 8.70 -1.43
N ALA A 53 18.66 8.77 -1.01
CA ALA A 53 19.48 7.57 -0.90
C ALA A 53 18.86 6.55 0.09
N PRO A 54 19.14 5.25 -0.10
CA PRO A 54 18.89 4.23 0.92
C PRO A 54 19.52 4.64 2.27
N TYR A 55 18.88 4.23 3.35
CA TYR A 55 19.40 4.42 4.69
C TYR A 55 20.61 3.50 4.90
N LYS A 56 21.65 4.03 5.57
CA LYS A 56 22.79 3.23 6.01
C LYS A 56 22.41 2.51 7.31
N VAL A 57 21.70 1.40 7.18
CA VAL A 57 21.32 0.52 8.29
C VAL A 57 22.00 -0.83 8.14
N GLN A 58 22.50 -1.40 9.24
CA GLN A 58 23.07 -2.74 9.23
C GLN A 58 21.95 -3.75 9.52
N PRO A 59 21.62 -4.66 8.59
CA PRO A 59 20.50 -5.56 8.75
C PRO A 59 20.74 -6.60 9.84
N VAL A 60 19.72 -6.84 10.67
CA VAL A 60 19.68 -7.93 11.64
C VAL A 60 19.38 -9.22 10.88
N THR A 61 20.37 -10.10 10.80
CA THR A 61 20.25 -11.36 10.07
C THR A 61 19.11 -12.22 10.63
N GLY A 62 18.24 -12.71 9.77
CA GLY A 62 17.12 -13.58 10.15
C GLY A 62 15.91 -12.84 10.73
N LEU A 63 15.89 -11.50 10.71
CA LEU A 63 14.72 -10.68 11.02
C LEU A 63 14.06 -10.21 9.73
N GLY A 64 12.80 -10.58 9.51
CA GLY A 64 11.94 -9.98 8.50
C GLY A 64 10.86 -9.13 9.15
N GLU A 65 10.32 -8.16 8.42
CA GLU A 65 9.14 -7.41 8.84
C GLU A 65 8.03 -7.54 7.80
N VAL A 66 6.80 -7.75 8.27
CA VAL A 66 5.59 -7.66 7.46
C VAL A 66 4.90 -6.33 7.76
N VAL A 67 4.62 -5.57 6.71
CA VAL A 67 3.79 -4.35 6.71
C VAL A 67 2.50 -4.69 5.97
N VAL A 68 1.37 -4.57 6.66
CA VAL A 68 0.06 -5.00 6.17
C VAL A 68 -0.77 -3.78 5.84
N TYR A 69 -0.87 -3.47 4.55
CA TYR A 69 -1.72 -2.42 4.00
C TYR A 69 -3.08 -3.03 3.65
N ALA A 70 -4.18 -2.45 4.10
CA ALA A 70 -5.50 -3.02 3.86
C ALA A 70 -6.56 -1.92 3.79
N ASP A 71 -7.50 -2.07 2.85
CA ASP A 71 -8.75 -1.33 2.82
C ASP A 71 -8.54 0.18 2.97
N ALA A 72 -7.63 0.74 2.15
CA ALA A 72 -7.42 2.19 2.12
C ALA A 72 -8.61 2.92 1.50
N GLN A 73 -9.35 2.23 0.63
CA GLN A 73 -10.59 2.68 -0.01
C GLN A 73 -10.47 4.12 -0.52
N TRP A 74 -9.44 4.38 -1.33
CA TRP A 74 -9.20 5.70 -1.91
C TRP A 74 -10.45 6.25 -2.59
N GLY A 75 -10.79 7.50 -2.27
CA GLY A 75 -12.02 8.17 -2.68
C GLY A 75 -13.14 8.16 -1.63
N LYS A 76 -13.10 7.25 -0.65
CA LYS A 76 -14.15 7.14 0.37
C LYS A 76 -14.22 8.40 1.23
N THR A 77 -15.45 8.86 1.47
CA THR A 77 -15.77 9.89 2.45
C THR A 77 -16.62 9.33 3.58
N ALA A 78 -16.23 9.62 4.82
CA ALA A 78 -17.01 9.33 6.02
C ALA A 78 -16.70 10.39 7.09
N SER A 79 -17.22 10.21 8.30
CA SER A 79 -16.87 11.08 9.44
C SER A 79 -15.36 11.14 9.75
N GLY A 80 -14.58 10.15 9.34
CA GLY A 80 -13.11 10.16 9.42
C GLY A 80 -12.41 10.99 8.35
N GLY A 81 -13.15 11.70 7.49
CA GLY A 81 -12.63 12.55 6.42
C GLY A 81 -12.76 11.94 5.03
N GLY A 82 -12.25 12.66 4.03
CA GLY A 82 -12.17 12.25 2.64
C GLY A 82 -10.72 11.99 2.21
N SER A 83 -10.44 12.27 0.93
CA SER A 83 -9.14 12.06 0.33
C SER A 83 -8.01 12.87 0.96
N PRO A 84 -8.17 14.17 1.33
CA PRO A 84 -7.10 14.93 2.02
C PRO A 84 -6.67 14.29 3.34
N GLU A 85 -7.63 13.89 4.18
CA GLU A 85 -7.37 13.25 5.47
C GLU A 85 -6.72 11.87 5.28
N THR A 86 -7.11 11.14 4.23
CA THR A 86 -6.51 9.84 3.88
C THR A 86 -5.04 9.99 3.44
N ILE A 87 -4.71 11.04 2.67
CA ILE A 87 -3.32 11.37 2.32
C ILE A 87 -2.49 11.63 3.57
N GLU A 88 -2.98 12.50 4.46
CA GLU A 88 -2.28 12.85 5.68
C GLU A 88 -2.09 11.63 6.60
N ARG A 89 -3.14 10.80 6.74
CA ARG A 89 -3.11 9.57 7.52
C ARG A 89 -2.08 8.59 6.98
N SER A 90 -2.14 8.26 5.69
CA SER A 90 -1.19 7.32 5.07
C SER A 90 0.25 7.83 5.19
N ALA A 91 0.48 9.13 4.94
CA ALA A 91 1.82 9.72 5.06
C ALA A 91 2.37 9.67 6.50
N ARG A 92 1.53 9.96 7.50
CA ARG A 92 1.90 9.92 8.91
C ARG A 92 2.22 8.50 9.37
N VAL A 93 1.34 7.55 9.07
CA VAL A 93 1.50 6.13 9.42
C VAL A 93 2.75 5.53 8.75
N ARG A 94 2.95 5.82 7.45
CA ARG A 94 4.18 5.44 6.72
C ARG A 94 5.44 6.01 7.39
N GLY A 95 5.40 7.28 7.80
CA GLY A 95 6.51 7.92 8.49
C GLY A 95 6.86 7.24 9.82
N HIS A 96 5.86 6.88 10.61
CA HIS A 96 6.03 6.15 11.88
C HIS A 96 6.65 4.77 11.66
N ILE A 97 6.11 4.01 10.70
CA ILE A 97 6.63 2.67 10.36
C ILE A 97 8.08 2.77 9.88
N VAL A 98 8.40 3.66 8.94
CA VAL A 98 9.77 3.86 8.46
C VAL A 98 10.72 4.19 9.61
N GLN A 99 10.33 5.06 10.54
CA GLN A 99 11.16 5.40 11.69
C GLN A 99 11.42 4.18 12.60
N ARG A 100 10.41 3.34 12.82
CA ARG A 100 10.52 2.12 13.61
C ARG A 100 11.38 1.06 12.92
N LEU A 101 11.15 0.81 11.63
CA LEU A 101 11.90 -0.19 10.86
C LEU A 101 13.36 0.18 10.67
N ARG A 102 13.70 1.47 10.60
CA ARG A 102 15.10 1.91 10.64
C ARG A 102 15.82 1.53 11.94
N ARG A 103 15.10 1.46 13.06
CA ARG A 103 15.66 1.03 14.36
C ARG A 103 15.73 -0.49 14.47
N LYS A 104 14.72 -1.20 13.96
CA LYS A 104 14.71 -2.68 13.91
C LYS A 104 15.76 -3.23 12.94
N ALA A 105 15.98 -2.52 11.84
CA ALA A 105 16.85 -2.91 10.73
C ALA A 105 16.61 -4.35 10.24
N PRO A 106 15.39 -4.68 9.77
CA PRO A 106 15.11 -6.01 9.24
C PRO A 106 15.99 -6.30 8.01
N ALA A 107 16.30 -7.58 7.78
CA ALA A 107 17.03 -8.03 6.60
C ALA A 107 16.18 -7.98 5.31
N GLU A 108 14.86 -8.08 5.44
CA GLU A 108 13.90 -7.96 4.33
C GLU A 108 12.53 -7.50 4.86
N ILE A 109 11.71 -6.95 3.97
CA ILE A 109 10.37 -6.46 4.29
C ILE A 109 9.37 -7.09 3.31
N ALA A 110 8.22 -7.53 3.81
CA ALA A 110 7.06 -7.84 3.01
C ALA A 110 6.03 -6.72 3.13
N LEU A 111 5.67 -6.06 2.03
CA LEU A 111 4.51 -5.18 1.95
C LEU A 111 3.33 -6.01 1.40
N VAL A 112 2.41 -6.37 2.29
CA VAL A 112 1.25 -7.18 1.97
C VAL A 112 0.04 -6.27 1.85
N ASP A 113 -0.41 -6.02 0.63
CA ASP A 113 -1.67 -5.33 0.36
C ASP A 113 -2.83 -6.35 0.37
N LEU A 114 -3.77 -6.19 1.30
CA LEU A 114 -4.90 -7.09 1.46
C LEU A 114 -6.11 -6.69 0.62
N GLY A 115 -5.98 -5.73 -0.29
CA GLY A 115 -7.03 -5.32 -1.22
C GLY A 115 -7.89 -4.17 -0.70
N ASP A 116 -8.98 -3.88 -1.43
CA ASP A 116 -9.86 -2.72 -1.25
C ASP A 116 -9.09 -1.39 -1.26
N GLY A 117 -8.12 -1.29 -2.16
CA GLY A 117 -7.33 -0.06 -2.36
C GLY A 117 -8.16 1.12 -2.85
N ILE A 118 -9.23 0.89 -3.61
CA ILE A 118 -10.18 1.94 -4.06
C ILE A 118 -11.55 1.72 -3.43
N GLU A 119 -12.33 2.79 -3.23
CA GLU A 119 -13.72 2.68 -2.78
C GLU A 119 -14.62 2.14 -3.90
N SER A 120 -14.38 2.53 -5.15
CA SER A 120 -15.18 2.18 -6.32
C SER A 120 -16.63 2.67 -6.23
N PHE A 121 -17.43 2.30 -7.24
CA PHE A 121 -18.85 2.67 -7.39
C PHE A 121 -19.77 1.47 -7.63
N ASN A 122 -19.18 0.31 -7.94
CA ASN A 122 -19.92 -0.82 -8.51
C ASN A 122 -20.04 -2.02 -7.56
N ASN A 123 -19.66 -1.91 -6.28
CA ASN A 123 -19.83 -3.00 -5.32
C ASN A 123 -21.21 -2.94 -4.63
N VAL A 124 -21.57 -1.77 -4.07
CA VAL A 124 -22.90 -1.54 -3.46
C VAL A 124 -23.48 -0.18 -3.86
N ALA A 125 -24.81 -0.09 -3.97
CA ALA A 125 -25.48 1.10 -4.49
C ALA A 125 -25.22 2.40 -3.69
N SER A 126 -24.94 2.29 -2.39
CA SER A 126 -24.64 3.46 -1.54
C SER A 126 -23.33 4.17 -1.92
N GLN A 127 -22.43 3.49 -2.66
CA GLN A 127 -21.13 4.05 -3.04
C GLN A 127 -21.24 5.24 -3.99
N ALA A 128 -22.35 5.38 -4.71
CA ALA A 128 -22.61 6.52 -5.58
C ALA A 128 -22.52 7.89 -4.84
N PHE A 129 -22.64 7.90 -3.51
CA PHE A 129 -22.68 9.13 -2.71
C PHE A 129 -21.62 9.20 -1.60
N THR A 130 -20.71 8.23 -1.52
CA THR A 130 -19.68 8.17 -0.47
C THR A 130 -18.27 8.38 -1.03
N ASN A 131 -18.17 9.04 -2.19
CA ASN A 131 -16.91 9.24 -2.89
C ASN A 131 -16.65 10.72 -3.19
N ASP A 132 -15.46 11.23 -2.89
CA ASP A 132 -14.98 12.56 -3.30
C ASP A 132 -14.06 12.54 -4.53
N LEU A 133 -13.64 11.35 -4.97
CA LEU A 133 -12.86 11.13 -6.19
C LEU A 133 -13.64 10.31 -7.22
N SER A 134 -13.48 10.66 -8.50
CA SER A 134 -13.89 9.79 -9.61
C SER A 134 -13.04 8.51 -9.64
N LEU A 135 -13.55 7.44 -10.26
CA LEU A 135 -12.84 6.15 -10.32
C LEU A 135 -11.38 6.27 -10.85
N PRO A 136 -11.10 7.01 -11.94
CA PRO A 136 -9.72 7.21 -12.38
C PRO A 136 -8.83 7.92 -11.35
N GLN A 137 -9.39 8.89 -10.61
CA GLN A 137 -8.64 9.59 -9.55
C GLN A 137 -8.36 8.68 -8.36
N GLN A 138 -9.30 7.79 -8.00
CA GLN A 138 -9.07 6.78 -6.96
C GLN A 138 -7.93 5.84 -7.33
N ILE A 139 -7.91 5.36 -8.57
CA ILE A 139 -6.85 4.49 -9.11
C ILE A 139 -5.49 5.20 -9.09
N ASP A 140 -5.42 6.45 -9.53
CA ASP A 140 -4.16 7.22 -9.54
C ASP A 140 -3.68 7.55 -8.12
N ALA A 141 -4.58 7.90 -7.20
CA ALA A 141 -4.26 8.15 -5.79
C ALA A 141 -3.72 6.89 -5.10
N TYR A 142 -4.41 5.76 -5.28
CA TYR A 142 -3.96 4.48 -4.75
C TYR A 142 -2.60 4.08 -5.31
N ALA A 143 -2.41 4.15 -6.62
CA ALA A 143 -1.13 3.81 -7.23
C ALA A 143 0.02 4.70 -6.75
N THR A 144 -0.27 6.00 -6.57
CA THR A 144 0.69 6.96 -6.01
C THR A 144 1.08 6.59 -4.59
N ASP A 145 0.11 6.26 -3.73
CA ASP A 145 0.39 5.91 -2.34
C ASP A 145 1.16 4.59 -2.22
N VAL A 146 0.78 3.53 -2.96
CA VAL A 146 1.53 2.27 -2.98
C VAL A 146 2.97 2.50 -3.43
N PHE A 147 3.20 3.32 -4.46
CA PHE A 147 4.56 3.67 -4.89
C PHE A 147 5.35 4.36 -3.77
N LEU A 148 4.73 5.29 -3.04
CA LEU A 148 5.36 5.97 -1.89
C LEU A 148 5.68 5.02 -0.75
N TRP A 149 4.81 4.03 -0.47
CA TRP A 149 5.08 2.96 0.48
C TRP A 149 6.28 2.11 0.07
N VAL A 150 6.28 1.60 -1.16
CA VAL A 150 7.39 0.79 -1.68
C VAL A 150 8.69 1.58 -1.67
N GLU A 151 8.69 2.83 -2.15
CA GLU A 151 9.90 3.67 -2.14
C GLU A 151 10.42 3.90 -0.72
N ALA A 152 9.54 4.16 0.24
CA ALA A 152 9.94 4.40 1.61
C ALA A 152 10.54 3.15 2.28
N LEU A 153 9.95 1.98 2.05
CA LEU A 153 10.40 0.69 2.60
C LEU A 153 11.68 0.19 1.92
N ALA A 154 11.80 0.34 0.60
CA ALA A 154 12.98 -0.06 -0.18
C ALA A 154 14.24 0.75 0.16
N ARG A 155 14.10 1.86 0.89
CA ARG A 155 15.24 2.58 1.46
C ARG A 155 15.81 1.90 2.72
N ILE A 156 15.12 0.93 3.30
CA ILE A 156 15.52 0.25 4.55
C ILE A 156 16.09 -1.13 4.24
N ALA A 157 15.36 -1.94 3.48
CA ALA A 157 15.71 -3.32 3.13
C ALA A 157 15.03 -3.71 1.79
N PRO A 158 15.45 -4.82 1.15
CA PRO A 158 14.73 -5.37 0.00
C PRO A 158 13.26 -5.63 0.34
N VAL A 159 12.35 -5.30 -0.58
CA VAL A 159 10.89 -5.39 -0.36
C VAL A 159 10.25 -6.43 -1.27
N THR A 160 9.57 -7.41 -0.70
CA THR A 160 8.61 -8.23 -1.44
C THR A 160 7.22 -7.62 -1.30
N VAL A 161 6.59 -7.27 -2.41
CA VAL A 161 5.25 -6.68 -2.45
C VAL A 161 4.27 -7.74 -2.95
N THR A 162 3.11 -7.84 -2.31
CA THR A 162 2.00 -8.66 -2.81
C THR A 162 0.69 -7.91 -2.70
N VAL A 163 -0.29 -8.33 -3.50
CA VAL A 163 -1.68 -7.85 -3.45
C VAL A 163 -2.65 -9.01 -3.69
N VAL A 164 -3.85 -8.93 -3.13
CA VAL A 164 -4.95 -9.87 -3.38
C VAL A 164 -6.17 -9.15 -3.97
N PRO A 165 -7.00 -9.83 -4.76
CA PRO A 165 -8.21 -9.22 -5.28
C PRO A 165 -9.26 -9.01 -4.18
N SER A 166 -10.14 -8.05 -4.39
CA SER A 166 -11.05 -7.59 -3.34
C SER A 166 -12.43 -7.22 -3.87
N ASN A 167 -13.42 -7.01 -2.99
CA ASN A 167 -14.77 -6.73 -3.43
C ASN A 167 -14.96 -5.30 -3.97
N HIS A 168 -14.27 -4.29 -3.46
CA HIS A 168 -14.35 -2.93 -4.02
C HIS A 168 -13.54 -2.80 -5.31
N SER A 169 -12.40 -3.49 -5.41
CA SER A 169 -11.48 -3.34 -6.54
C SER A 169 -11.75 -4.31 -7.69
N ALA A 170 -12.53 -5.38 -7.50
CA ALA A 170 -12.89 -6.29 -8.57
C ALA A 170 -13.63 -5.57 -9.71
N TRP A 171 -13.41 -6.01 -10.95
CA TRP A 171 -14.26 -5.61 -12.06
C TRP A 171 -15.65 -6.27 -11.93
N ARG A 172 -16.67 -5.47 -11.62
CA ARG A 172 -18.00 -5.97 -11.25
C ARG A 172 -19.14 -5.03 -11.59
N GLU A 173 -20.36 -5.58 -11.51
CA GLU A 173 -21.63 -4.88 -11.50
C GLU A 173 -22.46 -5.34 -10.28
N GLY A 174 -22.50 -4.53 -9.24
CA GLY A 174 -23.08 -4.88 -7.94
C GLY A 174 -22.40 -6.12 -7.34
N LYS A 175 -23.19 -7.15 -7.08
CA LYS A 175 -22.68 -8.42 -6.51
C LYS A 175 -22.05 -9.35 -7.56
N GLN A 176 -22.15 -9.05 -8.85
CA GLN A 176 -21.68 -9.92 -9.92
C GLN A 176 -20.27 -9.54 -10.38
N THR A 177 -19.32 -10.46 -10.25
CA THR A 177 -17.98 -10.28 -10.83
C THR A 177 -18.06 -10.47 -12.35
N LEU A 178 -17.50 -9.53 -13.11
CA LEU A 178 -17.55 -9.52 -14.58
C LEU A 178 -16.32 -10.18 -15.23
N GLY A 179 -15.32 -10.57 -14.44
CA GLY A 179 -14.10 -11.22 -14.88
C GLY A 179 -13.61 -12.28 -13.89
N ARG A 180 -12.32 -12.60 -14.02
CA ARG A 180 -11.59 -13.50 -13.12
C ARG A 180 -11.14 -12.74 -11.87
N PRO A 181 -10.75 -13.43 -10.79
CA PRO A 181 -10.11 -12.79 -9.64
C PRO A 181 -8.98 -11.82 -10.01
N GLU A 182 -8.14 -12.12 -11.02
CA GLU A 182 -7.09 -11.19 -11.42
C GLU A 182 -7.56 -9.91 -12.13
N ASP A 183 -8.81 -9.88 -12.60
CA ASP A 183 -9.42 -8.73 -13.28
C ASP A 183 -9.92 -7.73 -12.20
N ASP A 184 -8.95 -7.19 -11.46
CA ASP A 184 -9.11 -6.32 -10.28
C ASP A 184 -8.26 -5.05 -10.44
N PHE A 185 -8.86 -3.89 -10.14
CA PHE A 185 -8.21 -2.59 -10.27
C PHE A 185 -6.99 -2.44 -9.35
N GLY A 186 -6.96 -3.10 -8.19
CA GLY A 186 -5.82 -3.09 -7.29
C GLY A 186 -4.66 -3.95 -7.80
N ILE A 187 -4.95 -5.13 -8.36
CA ILE A 187 -3.93 -5.92 -9.07
C ILE A 187 -3.36 -5.12 -10.24
N MET A 188 -4.21 -4.44 -11.01
CA MET A 188 -3.77 -3.55 -12.09
C MET A 188 -2.86 -2.43 -11.56
N VAL A 189 -3.25 -1.74 -10.48
CA VAL A 189 -2.43 -0.70 -9.83
C VAL A 189 -1.06 -1.25 -9.45
N HIS A 190 -0.99 -2.42 -8.81
CA HIS A 190 0.30 -3.00 -8.44
C HIS A 190 1.17 -3.32 -9.66
N ARG A 191 0.60 -3.76 -10.79
CA ARG A 191 1.37 -3.96 -12.04
C ARG A 191 1.91 -2.65 -12.61
N LEU A 192 1.16 -1.55 -12.48
CA LEU A 192 1.64 -0.21 -12.87
C LEU A 192 2.75 0.27 -11.95
N VAL A 193 2.58 0.11 -10.64
CA VAL A 193 3.57 0.50 -9.63
C VAL A 193 4.84 -0.33 -9.77
N GLU A 194 4.77 -1.64 -10.07
CA GLU A 194 5.94 -2.48 -10.34
C GLU A 194 6.78 -1.90 -11.49
N ARG A 195 6.14 -1.49 -12.60
CA ARG A 195 6.83 -0.88 -13.74
C ARG A 195 7.53 0.41 -13.33
N GLN A 196 6.87 1.25 -12.54
CA GLN A 196 7.47 2.50 -12.04
C GLN A 196 8.61 2.22 -11.06
N ALA A 197 8.46 1.27 -10.14
CA ALA A 197 9.48 0.87 -9.18
C ALA A 197 10.72 0.30 -9.89
N ARG A 198 10.53 -0.49 -10.94
CA ARG A 198 11.60 -1.03 -11.79
C ARG A 198 12.31 0.07 -12.57
N ALA A 199 11.57 0.99 -13.20
CA ALA A 199 12.15 2.16 -13.87
C ALA A 199 12.94 3.04 -12.87
N ALA A 200 12.42 3.12 -11.65
CA ALA A 200 13.08 3.77 -10.53
C ALA A 200 14.29 2.97 -10.00
N ARG A 201 14.45 1.67 -10.28
CA ARG A 201 15.47 0.80 -9.67
C ARG A 201 15.33 0.72 -8.14
N LEU A 202 14.10 0.65 -7.64
CA LEU A 202 13.83 0.31 -6.25
C LEU A 202 14.17 -1.18 -6.03
N ASP A 203 14.72 -1.50 -4.85
CA ASP A 203 14.99 -2.89 -4.46
C ASP A 203 13.69 -3.56 -3.98
N ALA A 204 12.82 -3.84 -4.95
CA ALA A 204 11.49 -4.37 -4.70
C ALA A 204 11.07 -5.38 -5.78
N THR A 205 10.38 -6.44 -5.37
CA THR A 205 9.85 -7.50 -6.24
C THR A 205 8.39 -7.77 -5.92
N TRP A 206 7.60 -8.14 -6.94
CA TRP A 206 6.18 -8.42 -6.77
C TRP A 206 5.88 -9.92 -6.85
N VAL A 207 4.94 -10.35 -6.01
CA VAL A 207 4.28 -11.66 -6.08
C VAL A 207 2.80 -11.41 -6.30
N TYR A 208 2.18 -12.14 -7.23
CA TYR A 208 0.77 -12.03 -7.55
C TYR A 208 0.08 -13.38 -7.38
N PRO A 209 -1.23 -13.39 -7.05
CA PRO A 209 -2.03 -14.60 -7.14
C PRO A 209 -2.07 -15.11 -8.58
N GLN A 210 -2.34 -16.41 -8.75
CA GLN A 210 -2.65 -16.95 -10.06
C GLN A 210 -3.96 -16.34 -10.60
N PRO A 211 -4.19 -16.34 -11.93
CA PRO A 211 -5.35 -15.68 -12.54
C PRO A 211 -6.72 -15.99 -11.93
N PHE A 212 -6.89 -17.19 -11.39
CA PHE A 212 -8.14 -17.70 -10.81
C PHE A 212 -8.08 -17.87 -9.29
N ASP A 213 -6.99 -17.45 -8.65
CA ASP A 213 -6.83 -17.52 -7.20
C ASP A 213 -7.16 -16.17 -6.57
N GLU A 214 -7.86 -16.19 -5.44
CA GLU A 214 -8.11 -14.99 -4.62
C GLU A 214 -7.12 -14.86 -3.45
N THR A 215 -6.11 -15.74 -3.42
CA THR A 215 -5.14 -15.84 -2.34
C THR A 215 -3.73 -15.96 -2.89
N VAL A 216 -2.76 -15.51 -2.12
CA VAL A 216 -1.35 -15.52 -2.51
C VAL A 216 -0.50 -15.76 -1.26
N THR A 217 0.70 -16.29 -1.45
CA THR A 217 1.68 -16.45 -0.37
C THR A 217 2.94 -15.66 -0.63
N VAL A 218 3.56 -15.18 0.45
CA VAL A 218 4.88 -14.57 0.45
C VAL A 218 5.72 -15.30 1.49
N THR A 219 7.01 -15.46 1.21
CA THR A 219 7.95 -16.02 2.19
C THR A 219 8.72 -14.90 2.87
N VAL A 220 8.80 -14.94 4.20
CA VAL A 220 9.57 -13.99 5.02
C VAL A 220 10.46 -14.80 5.96
N VAL A 221 11.76 -14.68 5.76
CA VAL A 221 12.88 -15.34 6.45
C VAL A 221 12.69 -16.85 6.61
N GLY A 222 12.05 -17.48 5.62
CA GLY A 222 11.77 -18.92 5.57
C GLY A 222 10.36 -19.33 6.01
N HIS A 223 9.54 -18.39 6.47
CA HIS A 223 8.17 -18.64 6.91
C HIS A 223 7.15 -18.15 5.89
N ILE A 224 6.09 -18.93 5.68
CA ILE A 224 5.06 -18.64 4.67
C ILE A 224 3.94 -17.81 5.29
N ILE A 225 3.70 -16.63 4.71
CA ILE A 225 2.59 -15.75 5.04
C ILE A 225 1.57 -15.84 3.90
N GLY A 226 0.36 -16.28 4.21
CA GLY A 226 -0.77 -16.28 3.28
C GLY A 226 -1.55 -14.97 3.38
N ALA A 227 -2.02 -14.48 2.25
CA ALA A 227 -2.86 -13.29 2.16
C ALA A 227 -4.16 -13.63 1.42
N ALA A 228 -5.26 -13.07 1.92
CA ALA A 228 -6.57 -13.09 1.30
C ALA A 228 -7.30 -11.80 1.67
N HIS A 229 -8.26 -11.35 0.85
CA HIS A 229 -9.03 -10.16 1.24
C HIS A 229 -9.95 -10.46 2.42
N GLY A 230 -10.57 -11.65 2.50
CA GLY A 230 -11.39 -12.07 3.64
C GLY A 230 -12.89 -12.10 3.38
N HIS A 231 -13.36 -11.56 2.26
CA HIS A 231 -14.79 -11.58 1.87
C HIS A 231 -15.35 -13.00 1.63
N GLN A 232 -14.49 -14.02 1.58
CA GLN A 232 -14.87 -15.42 1.32
C GLN A 232 -15.67 -16.05 2.47
N ALA A 233 -15.56 -15.53 3.70
CA ALA A 233 -16.30 -16.01 4.85
C ALA A 233 -16.46 -14.92 5.91
N ALA A 234 -17.57 -14.96 6.66
CA ALA A 234 -17.75 -14.11 7.84
C ALA A 234 -16.58 -14.26 8.84
N PRO A 235 -16.30 -13.26 9.71
CA PRO A 235 -15.12 -13.27 10.57
C PRO A 235 -14.95 -14.57 11.39
N GLN A 236 -16.04 -15.03 12.02
CA GLN A 236 -16.07 -16.28 12.79
C GLN A 236 -15.90 -17.57 11.95
N GLY A 237 -16.05 -17.46 10.62
CA GLY A 237 -15.91 -18.55 9.66
C GLY A 237 -14.55 -18.60 8.96
N LEU A 238 -13.69 -17.59 9.10
CA LEU A 238 -12.42 -17.49 8.36
C LEU A 238 -11.47 -18.64 8.68
N VAL A 239 -11.35 -19.05 9.94
CA VAL A 239 -10.52 -20.19 10.33
C VAL A 239 -11.01 -21.49 9.69
N LYS A 240 -12.34 -21.70 9.64
CA LYS A 240 -12.94 -22.85 8.98
C LYS A 240 -12.71 -22.82 7.48
N TRP A 241 -12.85 -21.65 6.85
CA TRP A 241 -12.54 -21.45 5.44
C TRP A 241 -11.07 -21.79 5.14
N TRP A 242 -10.13 -21.25 5.91
CA TRP A 242 -8.69 -21.52 5.75
C TRP A 242 -8.33 -22.98 5.97
N THR A 243 -9.00 -23.66 6.91
CA THR A 243 -8.88 -25.11 7.09
C THR A 243 -9.25 -25.83 5.79
N GLY A 244 -10.36 -25.46 5.15
CA GLY A 244 -10.75 -25.96 3.84
C GLY A 244 -9.72 -25.68 2.73
N GLN A 245 -9.15 -24.47 2.69
CA GLN A 245 -8.08 -24.11 1.77
C GLN A 245 -6.83 -24.98 1.97
N THR A 246 -6.50 -25.29 3.23
CA THR A 246 -5.39 -26.18 3.60
C THR A 246 -5.62 -27.61 3.12
N PHE A 247 -6.78 -28.20 3.44
CA PHE A 247 -7.10 -29.55 2.97
C PHE A 247 -7.23 -29.64 1.45
N GLY A 248 -7.74 -28.58 0.81
CA GLY A 248 -7.83 -28.44 -0.63
C GLY A 248 -6.51 -28.17 -1.33
N ARG A 249 -5.39 -28.06 -0.59
CA ARG A 249 -4.04 -27.76 -1.13
C ARG A 249 -4.00 -26.49 -1.98
N GLN A 250 -4.75 -25.47 -1.57
CA GLN A 250 -4.80 -24.18 -2.23
C GLN A 250 -3.55 -23.35 -1.91
N ALA A 251 -3.37 -22.19 -2.55
CA ALA A 251 -2.13 -21.41 -2.47
C ALA A 251 -1.67 -21.08 -1.04
N ILE A 252 -2.61 -20.87 -0.11
CA ILE A 252 -2.35 -20.55 1.31
C ILE A 252 -2.35 -21.77 2.25
N ALA A 253 -2.29 -23.01 1.72
CA ALA A 253 -2.39 -24.23 2.52
C ALA A 253 -1.26 -24.36 3.57
N ASP A 254 -0.03 -23.99 3.17
CA ASP A 254 1.17 -24.12 3.99
C ASP A 254 1.51 -22.85 4.78
N ALA A 255 0.62 -21.85 4.78
CA ALA A 255 0.85 -20.62 5.53
C ALA A 255 0.93 -20.88 7.04
N GLU A 256 1.89 -20.23 7.71
CA GLU A 256 1.99 -20.13 9.17
C GLU A 256 1.15 -18.96 9.69
N VAL A 257 1.02 -17.90 8.89
CA VAL A 257 0.15 -16.76 9.21
C VAL A 257 -0.77 -16.52 8.04
N LEU A 258 -2.08 -16.52 8.27
CA LEU A 258 -3.07 -16.01 7.33
C LEU A 258 -3.42 -14.56 7.68
N LEU A 259 -3.18 -13.67 6.74
CA LEU A 259 -3.59 -12.27 6.78
C LEU A 259 -4.89 -12.06 6.01
N THR A 260 -5.86 -11.38 6.64
CA THR A 260 -7.13 -10.97 6.01
C THR A 260 -7.42 -9.48 6.19
N GLY A 261 -8.01 -8.84 5.18
CA GLY A 261 -8.56 -7.49 5.21
C GLY A 261 -10.08 -7.53 5.31
N HIS A 262 -10.80 -6.59 4.70
CA HIS A 262 -12.27 -6.58 4.57
C HIS A 262 -13.05 -6.21 5.85
N TYR A 263 -12.66 -6.75 7.00
CA TYR A 263 -13.31 -6.46 8.27
C TYR A 263 -12.56 -5.33 9.00
N HIS A 264 -13.20 -4.18 9.17
CA HIS A 264 -12.59 -2.95 9.70
C HIS A 264 -12.34 -2.98 11.22
N HIS A 265 -11.58 -3.97 11.68
CA HIS A 265 -11.08 -4.11 13.04
C HIS A 265 -9.88 -5.04 13.06
N LEU A 266 -9.01 -4.90 14.07
CA LEU A 266 -7.96 -5.89 14.31
C LEU A 266 -8.54 -7.13 15.00
N ALA A 267 -8.20 -8.32 14.50
CA ALA A 267 -8.39 -9.58 15.23
C ALA A 267 -7.16 -10.47 15.10
N LEU A 268 -6.89 -11.26 16.13
CA LEU A 268 -5.79 -12.21 16.18
C LEU A 268 -6.27 -13.50 16.83
N GLN A 269 -6.02 -14.63 16.17
CA GLN A 269 -6.36 -15.94 16.71
C GLN A 269 -5.24 -16.95 16.46
N ALA A 270 -4.76 -17.58 17.52
CA ALA A 270 -3.99 -18.82 17.41
C ALA A 270 -4.93 -19.96 17.01
N VAL A 271 -4.65 -20.64 15.90
CA VAL A 271 -5.54 -21.68 15.34
C VAL A 271 -4.87 -23.04 15.21
N GLY A 272 -3.57 -23.12 15.50
CA GLY A 272 -2.81 -24.36 15.54
C GLY A 272 -1.38 -24.12 16.01
N GLU A 273 -0.58 -25.18 16.04
CA GLU A 273 0.85 -25.06 16.33
C GLU A 273 1.51 -24.19 15.27
N ARG A 274 2.01 -23.02 15.69
CA ARG A 274 2.61 -21.99 14.81
C ARG A 274 1.68 -21.48 13.69
N ARG A 275 0.36 -21.67 13.82
CA ARG A 275 -0.63 -21.16 12.87
C ARG A 275 -1.47 -20.04 13.47
N TRP A 276 -1.48 -18.90 12.79
CA TRP A 276 -2.16 -17.70 13.23
C TRP A 276 -3.05 -17.15 12.13
N TRP A 277 -4.27 -16.76 12.50
CA TRP A 277 -5.09 -15.89 11.69
C TRP A 277 -5.01 -14.46 12.24
N VAL A 278 -4.76 -13.51 11.36
CA VAL A 278 -4.62 -12.09 11.67
C VAL A 278 -5.51 -11.30 10.70
N GLN A 279 -6.50 -10.63 11.25
CA GLN A 279 -7.36 -9.67 10.55
C GLN A 279 -6.76 -8.28 10.70
N ALA A 280 -6.38 -7.64 9.61
CA ALA A 280 -5.88 -6.27 9.60
C ALA A 280 -7.03 -5.26 9.78
N PRO A 281 -6.79 -4.14 10.47
CA PRO A 281 -7.68 -2.99 10.40
C PRO A 281 -7.53 -2.27 9.06
N THR A 282 -8.34 -1.24 8.82
CA THR A 282 -8.37 -0.49 7.56
C THR A 282 -7.62 0.84 7.67
N LEU A 283 -7.19 1.38 6.53
CA LEU A 283 -6.59 2.72 6.44
C LEU A 283 -7.61 3.81 6.05
N ASP A 284 -8.82 3.42 5.64
CA ASP A 284 -9.89 4.33 5.22
C ASP A 284 -10.42 5.28 6.32
N GLY A 285 -11.39 6.12 5.96
CA GLY A 285 -12.06 7.03 6.88
C GLY A 285 -13.11 6.37 7.81
N GLY A 286 -13.19 5.04 7.84
CA GLY A 286 -14.23 4.30 8.56
C GLY A 286 -15.57 4.22 7.82
N SER A 287 -16.60 3.71 8.50
CA SER A 287 -17.94 3.49 7.94
C SER A 287 -19.04 3.98 8.86
N ASP A 288 -19.60 5.16 8.56
CA ASP A 288 -20.68 5.75 9.35
C ASP A 288 -21.95 4.88 9.38
N TRP A 289 -22.25 4.21 8.26
CA TRP A 289 -23.34 3.25 8.19
C TRP A 289 -23.11 2.07 9.15
N TYR A 290 -21.90 1.52 9.18
CA TYR A 290 -21.59 0.39 10.06
C TYR A 290 -21.61 0.82 11.53
N ARG A 291 -21.06 2.00 11.84
CA ARG A 291 -21.14 2.59 13.19
C ARG A 291 -22.57 2.81 13.62
N ALA A 292 -23.43 3.37 12.77
CA ALA A 292 -24.84 3.55 13.09
C ALA A 292 -25.59 2.22 13.28
N LYS A 293 -25.25 1.19 12.50
CA LYS A 293 -25.89 -0.13 12.56
C LYS A 293 -25.45 -0.97 13.75
N SER A 294 -24.17 -0.95 14.09
CA SER A 294 -23.56 -1.86 15.07
C SER A 294 -23.16 -1.20 16.39
N GLY A 295 -22.99 0.13 16.39
CA GLY A 295 -22.39 0.88 17.48
C GLY A 295 -20.86 0.76 17.57
N LEU A 296 -20.23 0.01 16.66
CA LEU A 296 -18.79 -0.24 16.67
C LEU A 296 -18.07 0.63 15.65
N ASP A 297 -16.88 1.10 16.03
CA ASP A 297 -15.96 1.87 15.20
C ASP A 297 -14.53 1.56 15.66
N THR A 298 -13.57 1.48 14.75
CA THR A 298 -12.16 1.28 15.11
C THR A 298 -11.28 2.33 14.44
N PRO A 299 -10.22 2.80 15.12
CA PRO A 299 -9.31 3.76 14.51
C PRO A 299 -8.62 3.15 13.28
N PRO A 300 -8.45 3.92 12.20
CA PRO A 300 -7.75 3.45 11.02
C PRO A 300 -6.25 3.38 11.25
N GLY A 301 -5.59 2.41 10.61
CA GLY A 301 -4.15 2.23 10.73
C GLY A 301 -3.59 1.09 9.89
N VAL A 302 -2.27 0.95 9.95
CA VAL A 302 -1.51 -0.11 9.27
C VAL A 302 -0.91 -1.03 10.31
N LEU A 303 -1.06 -2.33 10.12
CA LEU A 303 -0.50 -3.34 11.00
C LEU A 303 0.94 -3.67 10.57
N THR A 304 1.83 -3.85 11.54
CA THR A 304 3.16 -4.42 11.29
C THR A 304 3.47 -5.53 12.28
N PHE A 305 4.26 -6.51 11.86
CA PHE A 305 4.86 -7.47 12.79
C PHE A 305 6.19 -8.00 12.24
N SER A 306 7.00 -8.54 13.14
CA SER A 306 8.25 -9.18 12.83
C SER A 306 8.09 -10.69 12.67
N VAL A 307 8.91 -11.25 11.79
CA VAL A 307 9.09 -12.69 11.62
C VAL A 307 10.56 -12.99 11.85
N ARG A 308 10.85 -14.00 12.66
CA ARG A 308 12.22 -14.44 12.95
C ARG A 308 12.45 -15.80 12.33
N ARG A 309 13.60 -16.00 11.70
CA ARG A 309 13.97 -17.25 11.02
C ARG A 309 13.86 -18.51 11.91
N ASP A 310 14.11 -18.35 13.20
CA ASP A 310 14.10 -19.44 14.18
C ASP A 310 12.72 -19.66 14.81
N THR A 311 12.01 -18.57 15.15
CA THR A 311 10.74 -18.67 15.89
C THR A 311 9.48 -18.44 15.06
N GLY A 312 9.59 -18.01 13.81
CA GLY A 312 8.46 -17.60 12.98
C GLY A 312 7.85 -16.27 13.40
N PHE A 313 6.52 -16.16 13.33
CA PHE A 313 5.77 -14.98 13.70
C PHE A 313 5.98 -14.59 15.17
N ASP A 314 6.53 -13.39 15.40
CA ASP A 314 6.74 -12.82 16.73
C ASP A 314 5.49 -12.03 17.15
N VAL A 315 4.56 -12.70 17.82
CA VAL A 315 3.27 -12.11 18.25
C VAL A 315 3.47 -10.84 19.09
N GLY A 316 4.52 -10.81 19.93
CA GLY A 316 4.83 -9.65 20.79
C GLY A 316 5.33 -8.42 20.02
N SER A 317 5.66 -8.59 18.74
CA SER A 317 6.10 -7.50 17.86
C SER A 317 4.97 -6.84 17.06
N LEU A 318 3.75 -7.41 17.12
CA LEU A 318 2.57 -6.90 16.43
C LEU A 318 2.24 -5.49 16.93
N ASP A 319 2.15 -4.55 16.00
CA ASP A 319 1.98 -3.13 16.28
C ASP A 319 0.99 -2.53 15.27
N LEU A 320 0.02 -1.77 15.77
CA LEU A 320 -0.96 -1.05 14.96
C LEU A 320 -0.60 0.44 14.94
N HIS A 321 -0.27 0.94 13.76
CA HIS A 321 0.14 2.33 13.54
C HIS A 321 -1.06 3.15 13.07
N ASN A 322 -1.61 3.96 13.98
CA ASN A 322 -2.73 4.85 13.71
C ASN A 322 -2.28 6.28 13.55
#